data_AF-G0MHV1-F1
#
_entry.id   AF-G0MHV1-F1
#
_cell.length_a   1.000
_cell.length_b   1.000
_cell.length_c   1.000
_cell.angle_alpha   90.00
_cell.angle_beta   90.00
_cell.angle_gamma   90.00
#
_symmetry.space_group_name_H-M   'P 1'
#
loop_
_entity.id
_entity.type
_entity.pdbx_description
1 polymer ?
#
loop_
_entity_poly.entity_id
_entity_poly.type
_entity_poly.pdbx_seq_one_letter_code
_entity_poly.pdbx_strand_id
1 'polypeptide(L)'
;MEGFESDDSNDGRESPVGGVKRTRKCASSGEDDYFPPTFNKVDKIGFGWDPSSERKKKKKKKNKKADRELSRMQAETQGLKKHKLGPKKAAKREHKKEAKEIELKDMTLPDCLRVLRNERPGSNAFMRVFVKIEKEFFGSNNQTVIVRVTDVDSKNLEKYFLHEHKVIVTSNAAALGYRGPPNFSFEKAKEIFQKSAKELEVIDSRAGETVRLPIRHVLDHIENGIRDENSPIFNVLSLEVSNDSQLAPLIEVPTFVKEQSLVLDAERTLKSEARMDNWKKNVLSGEEMNERRCREEKLAKFNQHIPRYEKYIIFSQAGAYTDLHIDLAGSGVFYYVHTGQKIIYFAEPTEENLKLYTQLEMQKKNLWSCDESILRRFQRIEVNAGEMVLIPPGFLHMVYTPIDSLVFGGNFLTETFLPLHFKMVVLEETCQKMKHLSKTQMFKEFDEFMFLYLEKNYLKLMLASEHSRNYPHLMARGRVLLENLEHRVRPGHIYNRYEKQDLLEELRNLLGMTKSQKINEAMVGIEKMDYSIIKNIAPLPTVGYTRELQLNI
;
A
#
# COMPACT_ATOMS: atom_id res chain seq x y z
N MET A 1 -59.98 -26.60 -64.04
CA MET A 1 -61.06 -26.53 -63.03
C MET A 1 -60.37 -26.19 -61.72
N GLU A 2 -60.45 -25.05 -61.06
CA GLU A 2 -61.07 -23.71 -61.14
C GLU A 2 -60.06 -22.88 -60.28
N GLY A 3 -59.60 -21.65 -60.54
CA GLY A 3 -60.24 -20.49 -61.15
C GLY A 3 -61.04 -19.73 -60.09
N PHE A 4 -60.43 -18.87 -59.27
CA PHE A 4 -61.08 -17.65 -58.75
C PHE A 4 -60.05 -16.57 -58.30
N GLU A 5 -60.15 -15.46 -59.03
CA GLU A 5 -59.87 -14.04 -58.74
C GLU A 5 -60.51 -13.58 -57.40
N SER A 6 -60.26 -12.43 -56.74
CA SER A 6 -59.61 -11.13 -57.01
C SER A 6 -59.67 -10.28 -55.71
N ASP A 7 -58.77 -9.29 -55.60
CA ASP A 7 -58.90 -7.93 -54.98
C ASP A 7 -59.29 -7.81 -53.48
N ASP A 8 -58.73 -6.93 -52.63
CA ASP A 8 -58.40 -5.52 -52.89
C ASP A 8 -57.58 -4.87 -51.74
N SER A 9 -56.65 -4.01 -52.15
CA SER A 9 -56.19 -2.70 -51.63
C SER A 9 -55.75 -2.36 -50.18
N ASN A 10 -54.62 -1.62 -50.16
CA ASN A 10 -54.16 -0.53 -49.26
C ASN A 10 -53.67 -0.87 -47.83
N ASP A 11 -52.58 -0.31 -47.29
CA ASP A 11 -51.76 0.88 -47.57
C ASP A 11 -50.45 0.78 -46.74
N GLY A 12 -49.39 1.53 -47.09
CA GLY A 12 -48.43 2.01 -46.08
C GLY A 12 -46.98 1.49 -46.03
N ARG A 13 -46.13 2.08 -46.89
CA ARG A 13 -44.79 2.66 -46.60
C ARG A 13 -43.65 1.81 -45.99
N GLU A 14 -42.66 1.59 -46.85
CA GLU A 14 -41.19 1.63 -46.70
C GLU A 14 -40.56 1.83 -45.30
N SER A 15 -39.57 0.97 -44.96
CA SER A 15 -38.20 1.39 -44.61
C SER A 15 -37.21 0.20 -44.54
N PRO A 16 -35.95 0.35 -44.99
CA PRO A 16 -34.96 -0.72 -45.06
C PRO A 16 -34.14 -0.90 -43.77
N VAL A 17 -33.71 -2.14 -43.54
CA VAL A 17 -32.85 -2.59 -42.45
C VAL A 17 -31.42 -2.10 -42.66
N GLY A 18 -31.01 -1.09 -41.88
CA GLY A 18 -29.62 -0.61 -41.79
C GLY A 18 -28.93 -1.12 -40.53
N GLY A 19 -27.92 -1.99 -40.69
CA GLY A 19 -27.02 -2.39 -39.61
C GLY A 19 -26.07 -1.25 -39.24
N VAL A 20 -26.09 -0.84 -37.97
CA VAL A 20 -25.19 0.21 -37.45
C VAL A 20 -24.07 -0.43 -36.65
N LYS A 21 -22.85 -0.43 -37.21
CA LYS A 21 -21.60 -0.49 -36.45
C LYS A 21 -21.45 0.82 -35.67
N ARG A 22 -21.42 0.75 -34.34
CA ARG A 22 -21.11 1.91 -33.48
C ARG A 22 -19.60 2.03 -33.27
N THR A 23 -18.97 2.99 -33.92
CA THR A 23 -17.63 3.49 -33.58
C THR A 23 -17.73 4.44 -32.36
N ARG A 24 -16.85 4.28 -31.37
CA ARG A 24 -16.77 5.13 -30.17
C ARG A 24 -16.13 6.47 -30.56
N LYS A 25 -16.89 7.57 -30.52
CA LYS A 25 -16.33 8.93 -30.63
C LYS A 25 -15.72 9.36 -29.29
N CYS A 26 -14.45 9.75 -29.29
CA CYS A 26 -13.88 10.58 -28.22
C CYS A 26 -14.59 11.94 -28.19
N ALA A 27 -15.13 12.32 -27.04
CA ALA A 27 -15.72 13.63 -26.83
C ALA A 27 -14.62 14.69 -26.71
N SER A 28 -14.65 15.68 -27.61
CA SER A 28 -13.93 16.94 -27.47
C SER A 28 -14.72 17.87 -26.54
N SER A 29 -14.16 18.23 -25.40
CA SER A 29 -14.67 19.31 -24.55
C SER A 29 -14.35 20.65 -25.20
N GLY A 30 -15.39 21.40 -25.58
CA GLY A 30 -15.27 22.84 -25.87
C GLY A 30 -15.12 23.60 -24.56
N GLU A 31 -14.12 24.47 -24.50
CA GLU A 31 -13.93 25.45 -23.43
C GLU A 31 -14.52 26.78 -23.91
N ASP A 32 -15.41 27.36 -23.09
CA ASP A 32 -15.87 28.74 -23.19
C ASP A 32 -14.77 29.68 -22.68
N ASP A 33 -14.19 30.46 -23.59
CA ASP A 33 -13.30 31.57 -23.29
C ASP A 33 -14.08 32.79 -22.78
N TYR A 34 -13.79 33.22 -21.55
CA TYR A 34 -14.17 34.55 -21.05
C TYR A 34 -12.90 35.36 -20.76
N PHE A 35 -12.51 36.20 -21.72
CA PHE A 35 -11.48 37.24 -21.58
C PHE A 35 -12.15 38.61 -21.34
N PRO A 36 -11.70 39.42 -20.36
CA PRO A 36 -11.99 40.85 -20.33
C PRO A 36 -10.92 41.68 -21.09
N PRO A 37 -11.26 42.90 -21.54
CA PRO A 37 -10.65 43.51 -22.73
C PRO A 37 -9.38 44.33 -22.46
N THR A 38 -8.54 44.41 -23.49
CA THR A 38 -7.39 45.30 -23.61
C THR A 38 -7.80 46.74 -23.96
N PHE A 39 -7.13 47.73 -23.37
CA PHE A 39 -7.02 49.09 -23.93
C PHE A 39 -5.56 49.59 -23.84
N ASN A 40 -5.12 50.24 -24.92
CA ASN A 40 -3.75 50.71 -25.19
C ASN A 40 -3.60 52.23 -24.95
N LYS A 41 -2.40 52.66 -24.48
CA LYS A 41 -1.68 53.95 -24.73
C LYS A 41 -2.35 55.26 -24.20
N VAL A 42 -1.72 56.32 -23.67
CA VAL A 42 -0.35 56.91 -23.65
C VAL A 42 -0.21 57.78 -22.36
N ASP A 43 1.03 58.14 -22.00
CA ASP A 43 1.52 59.45 -21.48
C ASP A 43 2.19 59.54 -20.08
N LYS A 44 3.35 60.22 -20.12
CA LYS A 44 4.33 60.50 -19.07
C LYS A 44 3.78 61.48 -18.03
N ILE A 45 3.90 61.19 -16.74
CA ILE A 45 4.28 62.17 -15.69
C ILE A 45 5.07 61.41 -14.60
N GLY A 46 6.28 61.88 -14.28
CA GLY A 46 7.15 61.25 -13.29
C GLY A 46 6.88 61.72 -11.87
N PHE A 47 7.08 60.82 -10.89
CA PHE A 47 7.50 61.13 -9.52
C PHE A 47 8.27 59.92 -8.97
N GLY A 48 9.48 60.16 -8.46
CA GLY A 48 10.40 59.11 -8.01
C GLY A 48 9.99 58.45 -6.69
N TRP A 49 10.14 57.13 -6.63
CA TRP A 49 10.04 56.35 -5.39
C TRP A 49 11.11 55.25 -5.39
N ASP A 50 12.03 55.28 -4.42
CA ASP A 50 13.15 54.35 -4.26
C ASP A 50 12.77 53.15 -3.35
N PRO A 51 12.80 51.89 -3.83
CA PRO A 51 12.43 50.70 -3.03
C PRO A 51 13.51 50.20 -2.04
N SER A 52 14.63 50.90 -1.88
CA SER A 52 15.79 50.42 -1.10
C SER A 52 15.64 50.52 0.43
N SER A 53 14.64 51.25 0.95
CA SER A 53 14.51 51.58 2.38
C SER A 53 13.60 50.63 3.20
N GLU A 54 12.66 49.91 2.57
CA GLU A 54 11.75 49.00 3.28
C GLU A 54 12.34 47.60 3.55
N ARG A 55 13.22 47.10 2.67
CA ARG A 55 13.85 45.77 2.82
C ARG A 55 14.81 45.70 4.02
N LYS A 56 15.46 46.80 4.39
CA LYS A 56 16.35 46.86 5.57
C LYS A 56 15.59 46.95 6.91
N LYS A 57 14.40 47.55 6.94
CA LYS A 57 13.55 47.64 8.16
C LYS A 57 12.84 46.32 8.49
N LYS A 58 12.41 45.54 7.49
CA LYS A 58 11.78 44.22 7.70
C LYS A 58 12.77 43.13 8.17
N LYS A 59 14.04 43.17 7.71
CA LYS A 59 15.11 42.26 8.17
C LYS A 59 15.53 42.51 9.63
N LYS A 60 15.63 43.79 10.07
CA LYS A 60 15.96 44.15 11.47
C LYS A 60 14.86 43.78 12.49
N LYS A 61 13.58 43.80 12.10
CA LYS A 61 12.46 43.39 12.97
C LYS A 61 12.32 41.87 13.14
N LYS A 62 12.70 41.07 12.14
CA LYS A 62 12.69 39.59 12.23
C LYS A 62 13.81 39.04 13.12
N ASN A 63 15.03 39.58 13.05
CA ASN A 63 16.15 39.12 13.90
C ASN A 63 15.94 39.47 15.39
N LYS A 64 15.38 40.64 15.72
CA LYS A 64 15.05 41.01 17.12
C LYS A 64 13.97 40.15 17.77
N LYS A 65 13.12 39.48 16.99
CA LYS A 65 12.07 38.57 17.50
C LYS A 65 12.65 37.17 17.79
N ALA A 66 13.55 36.70 16.95
CA ALA A 66 14.25 35.42 17.13
C ALA A 66 15.20 35.44 18.36
N ASP A 67 15.96 36.53 18.57
CA ASP A 67 16.85 36.66 19.74
C ASP A 67 16.09 36.73 21.08
N ARG A 68 14.86 37.27 21.07
CA ARG A 68 13.99 37.34 22.25
C ARG A 68 13.33 36.00 22.59
N GLU A 69 13.03 35.17 21.59
CA GLU A 69 12.51 33.81 21.82
C GLU A 69 13.62 32.86 22.29
N LEU A 70 14.84 32.98 21.74
CA LEU A 70 16.01 32.20 22.20
C LEU A 70 16.42 32.54 23.64
N SER A 71 16.40 33.83 24.01
CA SER A 71 16.67 34.28 25.39
C SER A 71 15.58 33.83 26.39
N ARG A 72 14.33 33.67 25.92
CA ARG A 72 13.20 33.22 26.75
C ARG A 72 13.24 31.70 26.98
N MET A 73 13.62 30.94 25.95
CA MET A 73 13.84 29.48 26.07
C MET A 73 15.05 29.15 26.95
N GLN A 74 16.12 29.96 26.91
CA GLN A 74 17.29 29.81 27.77
C GLN A 74 17.03 30.20 29.25
N ALA A 75 16.13 31.17 29.49
CA ALA A 75 15.69 31.53 30.85
C ALA A 75 14.76 30.46 31.46
N GLU A 76 13.94 29.78 30.65
CA GLU A 76 13.06 28.70 31.11
C GLU A 76 13.82 27.39 31.41
N THR A 77 14.97 27.15 30.78
CA THR A 77 15.85 26.01 31.10
C THR A 77 16.71 26.22 32.36
N GLN A 78 16.93 27.47 32.78
CA GLN A 78 17.70 27.80 33.99
C GLN A 78 16.84 28.06 35.25
N GLY A 79 15.51 28.14 35.11
CA GLY A 79 14.57 28.50 36.19
C GLY A 79 13.94 27.34 36.98
N LEU A 80 14.17 26.07 36.61
CA LEU A 80 13.59 24.91 37.31
C LEU A 80 14.57 24.25 38.29
N LYS A 81 14.98 25.01 39.32
CA LYS A 81 15.43 24.45 40.60
C LYS A 81 14.72 25.17 41.74
N LYS A 82 14.08 24.36 42.61
CA LYS A 82 13.44 24.67 43.90
C LYS A 82 11.97 25.11 43.84
N HIS A 83 11.06 24.13 43.77
CA HIS A 83 9.79 24.21 44.49
C HIS A 83 9.73 23.08 45.54
N LYS A 84 9.69 23.48 46.82
CA LYS A 84 9.46 22.61 47.97
C LYS A 84 8.07 21.99 47.87
N LEU A 85 7.98 20.66 47.83
CA LEU A 85 6.75 19.90 48.02
C LEU A 85 6.39 19.86 49.52
N GLY A 86 5.13 20.16 49.85
CA GLY A 86 4.61 20.03 51.22
C GLY A 86 4.38 18.56 51.64
N PRO A 87 4.28 18.27 52.96
CA PRO A 87 4.61 16.95 53.52
C PRO A 87 3.59 15.82 53.26
N LYS A 88 2.48 16.07 52.54
CA LYS A 88 1.39 15.08 52.40
C LYS A 88 1.23 14.46 51.01
N LYS A 89 2.07 14.84 50.04
CA LYS A 89 2.13 14.20 48.69
C LYS A 89 3.47 13.51 48.40
N ALA A 90 4.48 13.67 49.26
CA ALA A 90 5.75 12.94 49.19
C ALA A 90 5.59 11.47 49.60
N ALA A 91 4.83 11.18 50.66
CA ALA A 91 4.62 9.82 51.16
C ALA A 91 3.92 8.88 50.16
N LYS A 92 3.00 9.38 49.30
CA LYS A 92 2.38 8.57 48.23
C LYS A 92 3.28 8.37 47.00
N ARG A 93 4.32 9.20 46.82
CA ARG A 93 5.33 9.05 45.77
C ARG A 93 6.52 8.21 46.23
N GLU A 94 6.83 8.23 47.52
CA GLU A 94 7.87 7.40 48.13
C GLU A 94 7.41 5.95 48.29
N HIS A 95 6.14 5.69 48.63
CA HIS A 95 5.60 4.32 48.64
C HIS A 95 5.43 3.65 47.26
N LYS A 96 5.69 4.36 46.15
CA LYS A 96 5.71 3.76 44.80
C LYS A 96 7.13 3.56 44.24
N LYS A 97 8.16 3.96 45.00
CA LYS A 97 9.58 3.78 44.65
C LYS A 97 10.26 2.60 45.36
N GLU A 98 9.55 1.89 46.23
CA GLU A 98 9.97 0.61 46.82
C GLU A 98 9.14 -0.57 46.27
N ALA A 99 8.72 -0.50 45.01
CA ALA A 99 8.48 -1.74 44.27
C ALA A 99 9.87 -2.28 43.93
N LYS A 100 10.32 -3.29 44.69
CA LYS A 100 11.51 -4.10 44.42
C LYS A 100 11.72 -4.18 42.92
N GLU A 101 12.89 -3.72 42.48
CA GLU A 101 13.47 -4.14 41.22
C GLU A 101 13.62 -5.66 41.36
N ILE A 102 12.56 -6.41 41.02
CA ILE A 102 12.68 -7.83 40.75
C ILE A 102 13.68 -7.84 39.62
N GLU A 103 14.88 -8.34 39.89
CA GLU A 103 15.88 -8.47 38.84
C GLU A 103 15.20 -9.16 37.66
N LEU A 104 15.47 -8.68 36.45
CA LEU A 104 14.77 -9.15 35.26
C LEU A 104 14.76 -10.69 35.18
N LYS A 105 15.79 -11.34 35.75
CA LYS A 105 15.96 -12.80 35.87
C LYS A 105 14.87 -13.50 36.67
N ASP A 106 14.34 -12.88 37.72
CA ASP A 106 13.39 -13.47 38.67
C ASP A 106 11.91 -13.25 38.29
N MET A 107 11.64 -12.52 37.20
CA MET A 107 10.27 -12.27 36.74
C MET A 107 9.62 -13.55 36.18
N THR A 108 8.42 -13.87 36.69
CA THR A 108 7.56 -14.92 36.12
C THR A 108 6.90 -14.47 34.82
N LEU A 109 6.38 -15.39 34.00
CA LEU A 109 5.66 -15.03 32.77
C LEU A 109 4.46 -14.09 33.04
N PRO A 110 3.60 -14.32 34.06
CA PRO A 110 2.57 -13.35 34.43
C PRO A 110 3.11 -11.95 34.77
N ASP A 111 4.27 -11.86 35.43
CA ASP A 111 4.91 -10.56 35.71
C ASP A 111 5.37 -9.88 34.41
N CYS A 112 5.97 -10.64 33.49
CA CYS A 112 6.39 -10.14 32.18
C CYS A 112 5.18 -9.63 31.38
N LEU A 113 4.10 -10.40 31.27
CA LEU A 113 2.89 -10.00 30.55
C LEU A 113 2.23 -8.76 31.18
N ARG A 114 2.28 -8.62 32.51
CA ARG A 114 1.81 -7.40 33.20
C ARG A 114 2.63 -6.18 32.78
N VAL A 115 3.94 -6.29 32.61
CA VAL A 115 4.76 -5.18 32.10
C VAL A 115 4.41 -4.87 30.65
N LEU A 116 4.39 -5.86 29.78
CA LEU A 116 4.11 -5.67 28.35
C LEU A 116 2.74 -5.05 28.08
N ARG A 117 1.74 -5.37 28.91
CA ARG A 117 0.40 -4.78 28.86
C ARG A 117 0.36 -3.29 29.24
N ASN A 118 1.19 -2.89 30.21
CA ASN A 118 1.13 -1.55 30.81
C ASN A 118 2.15 -0.58 30.21
N GLU A 119 3.15 -1.10 29.48
CA GLU A 119 4.17 -0.30 28.82
C GLU A 119 3.83 -0.06 27.34
N ARG A 120 4.31 1.06 26.79
CA ARG A 120 4.15 1.35 25.36
C ARG A 120 5.03 0.38 24.54
N PRO A 121 4.48 -0.31 23.53
CA PRO A 121 5.28 -1.18 22.65
C PRO A 121 6.46 -0.43 22.01
N GLY A 122 7.66 -1.02 22.08
CA GLY A 122 8.91 -0.37 21.63
C GLY A 122 9.60 0.55 22.64
N SER A 123 8.99 0.86 23.80
CA SER A 123 9.67 1.61 24.87
C SER A 123 10.81 0.81 25.49
N ASN A 124 11.75 1.47 26.17
CA ASN A 124 12.83 0.77 26.88
C ASN A 124 12.30 -0.26 27.89
N ALA A 125 11.26 0.08 28.66
CA ALA A 125 10.67 -0.83 29.64
C ALA A 125 10.01 -2.05 28.98
N PHE A 126 9.27 -1.82 27.89
CA PHE A 126 8.68 -2.89 27.09
C PHE A 126 9.75 -3.79 26.48
N MET A 127 10.72 -3.21 25.76
CA MET A 127 11.73 -3.97 25.01
C MET A 127 12.63 -4.80 25.91
N ARG A 128 12.97 -4.32 27.12
CA ARG A 128 13.72 -5.11 28.11
C ARG A 128 13.03 -6.43 28.45
N VAL A 129 11.70 -6.40 28.65
CA VAL A 129 10.92 -7.61 28.96
C VAL A 129 10.63 -8.44 27.71
N PHE A 130 10.26 -7.78 26.61
CA PHE A 130 9.89 -8.43 25.36
C PHE A 130 11.03 -9.30 24.83
N VAL A 131 12.24 -8.74 24.69
CA VAL A 131 13.41 -9.47 24.16
C VAL A 131 13.79 -10.67 25.04
N LYS A 132 13.50 -10.62 26.36
CA LYS A 132 13.75 -11.75 27.26
C LYS A 132 12.85 -12.93 26.95
N ILE A 133 11.57 -12.70 26.66
CA ILE A 133 10.57 -13.76 26.58
C ILE A 133 10.21 -14.18 25.16
N GLU A 134 10.41 -13.32 24.16
CA GLU A 134 9.84 -13.48 22.81
C GLU A 134 10.14 -14.85 22.19
N LYS A 135 11.37 -15.34 22.37
CA LYS A 135 11.84 -16.60 21.79
C LYS A 135 11.11 -17.83 22.32
N GLU A 136 10.75 -17.81 23.60
CA GLU A 136 10.06 -18.92 24.29
C GLU A 136 8.54 -18.73 24.30
N PHE A 137 8.08 -17.48 24.21
CA PHE A 137 6.68 -17.11 24.30
C PHE A 137 5.91 -17.42 23.00
N PHE A 138 6.52 -17.15 21.85
CA PHE A 138 5.94 -17.37 20.53
C PHE A 138 6.41 -18.69 19.92
N GLY A 139 5.54 -19.35 19.14
CA GLY A 139 5.88 -20.61 18.44
C GLY A 139 5.39 -21.91 19.08
N SER A 140 4.60 -21.84 20.15
CA SER A 140 3.99 -23.03 20.80
C SER A 140 2.68 -23.51 20.16
N ASN A 141 2.19 -22.83 19.12
CA ASN A 141 0.96 -23.21 18.45
C ASN A 141 1.24 -24.29 17.38
N ASN A 142 0.55 -25.43 17.47
CA ASN A 142 0.65 -26.56 16.54
C ASN A 142 0.19 -26.26 15.10
N GLN A 143 -0.18 -25.01 14.77
CA GLN A 143 -0.60 -24.59 13.44
C GLN A 143 0.55 -23.88 12.73
N THR A 144 1.12 -24.54 11.72
CA THR A 144 2.20 -23.99 10.92
C THR A 144 1.65 -22.97 9.92
N VAL A 145 1.92 -21.68 10.13
CA VAL A 145 1.56 -20.60 9.20
C VAL A 145 2.76 -20.17 8.33
N ILE A 146 3.96 -20.62 8.69
CA ILE A 146 5.23 -20.32 8.01
C ILE A 146 5.83 -21.60 7.42
N VAL A 147 6.20 -21.56 6.15
CA VAL A 147 6.90 -22.64 5.44
C VAL A 147 8.30 -22.16 5.05
N ARG A 148 9.34 -22.87 5.49
CA ARG A 148 10.71 -22.69 5.00
C ARG A 148 10.95 -23.60 3.82
N VAL A 149 11.37 -23.01 2.70
CA VAL A 149 11.66 -23.72 1.45
C VAL A 149 13.10 -23.44 1.02
N THR A 150 13.87 -24.51 0.84
CA THR A 150 15.27 -24.42 0.37
C THR A 150 15.32 -24.16 -1.12
N ASP A 151 14.44 -24.82 -1.88
CA ASP A 151 14.24 -24.64 -3.30
C ASP A 151 12.79 -24.23 -3.55
N VAL A 152 12.61 -23.19 -4.35
CA VAL A 152 11.28 -22.68 -4.71
C VAL A 152 11.08 -22.87 -6.19
N ASP A 153 10.05 -23.63 -6.54
CA ASP A 153 9.50 -23.67 -7.90
C ASP A 153 8.11 -23.03 -7.92
N SER A 154 7.64 -22.68 -9.12
CA SER A 154 6.35 -22.00 -9.30
C SER A 154 5.17 -22.80 -8.76
N LYS A 155 5.17 -24.14 -8.88
CA LYS A 155 4.04 -24.98 -8.46
C LYS A 155 3.92 -25.01 -6.94
N ASN A 156 5.03 -25.19 -6.25
CA ASN A 156 5.07 -25.20 -4.78
C ASN A 156 4.78 -23.80 -4.23
N LEU A 157 5.26 -22.75 -4.90
CA LEU A 157 5.01 -21.36 -4.49
C LEU A 157 3.54 -20.98 -4.62
N GLU A 158 2.88 -21.28 -5.74
CA GLU A 158 1.43 -21.06 -5.91
C GLU A 158 0.63 -21.84 -4.87
N LYS A 159 0.94 -23.14 -4.70
CA LYS A 159 0.32 -23.99 -3.68
C LYS A 159 0.40 -23.36 -2.29
N TYR A 160 1.59 -23.01 -1.82
CA TYR A 160 1.76 -22.49 -0.47
C TYR A 160 1.21 -21.08 -0.31
N PHE A 161 1.51 -20.17 -1.25
CA PHE A 161 1.18 -18.75 -1.11
C PHE A 161 -0.29 -18.45 -1.41
N LEU A 162 -0.83 -18.98 -2.50
CA LEU A 162 -2.17 -18.66 -2.97
C LEU A 162 -3.23 -19.61 -2.39
N HIS A 163 -2.95 -20.92 -2.34
CA HIS A 163 -3.96 -21.91 -1.96
C HIS A 163 -3.95 -22.26 -0.47
N GLU A 164 -2.76 -22.42 0.13
CA GLU A 164 -2.62 -22.73 1.56
C GLU A 164 -2.42 -21.49 2.43
N HIS A 165 -2.32 -20.31 1.80
CA HIS A 165 -2.17 -19.00 2.43
C HIS A 165 -1.05 -18.98 3.48
N LYS A 166 0.14 -19.49 3.12
CA LYS A 166 1.31 -19.59 4.00
C LYS A 166 2.33 -18.50 3.75
N VAL A 167 2.96 -18.03 4.82
CA VAL A 167 4.18 -17.22 4.74
C VAL A 167 5.32 -18.11 4.27
N ILE A 168 6.07 -17.64 3.29
CA ILE A 168 7.16 -18.43 2.68
C ILE A 168 8.48 -17.76 3.02
N VAL A 169 9.42 -18.55 3.53
CA VAL A 169 10.78 -18.09 3.83
C VAL A 169 11.77 -18.93 3.04
N THR A 170 12.65 -18.28 2.27
CA THR A 170 13.65 -18.97 1.46
C THR A 170 15.01 -18.31 1.56
N SER A 171 16.05 -19.13 1.56
CA SER A 171 17.44 -18.71 1.38
C SER A 171 17.84 -18.59 -0.10
N ASN A 172 16.97 -19.01 -1.04
CA ASN A 172 17.23 -19.01 -2.47
C ASN A 172 16.35 -17.98 -3.21
N ALA A 173 16.53 -16.70 -2.89
CA ALA A 173 15.76 -15.61 -3.52
C ALA A 173 15.96 -15.56 -5.05
N ALA A 174 17.10 -16.04 -5.57
CA ALA A 174 17.36 -16.12 -7.00
C ALA A 174 16.38 -17.04 -7.73
N ALA A 175 15.93 -18.13 -7.11
CA ALA A 175 14.90 -19.02 -7.65
C ALA A 175 13.54 -18.30 -7.84
N LEU A 176 13.29 -17.24 -7.07
CA LEU A 176 12.12 -16.37 -7.23
C LEU A 176 12.30 -15.28 -8.29
N GLY A 177 13.41 -15.31 -9.03
CA GLY A 177 13.76 -14.26 -9.99
C GLY A 177 14.09 -12.93 -9.33
N TYR A 178 14.58 -12.97 -8.09
CA TYR A 178 15.07 -11.80 -7.37
C TYR A 178 16.58 -11.85 -7.21
N ARG A 179 17.25 -10.81 -7.68
CA ARG A 179 18.62 -10.49 -7.31
C ARG A 179 18.66 -9.19 -6.55
N GLY A 180 19.11 -9.27 -5.30
CA GLY A 180 19.40 -8.08 -4.50
C GLY A 180 20.52 -7.27 -5.14
N PRO A 181 20.57 -5.94 -4.91
CA PRO A 181 21.61 -5.11 -5.48
C PRO A 181 22.98 -5.54 -4.98
N PRO A 182 23.95 -5.80 -5.87
CA PRO A 182 25.28 -6.18 -5.45
C PRO A 182 25.96 -5.00 -4.75
N ASN A 183 26.63 -5.26 -3.63
CA ASN A 183 27.44 -4.29 -2.90
C ASN A 183 26.68 -3.04 -2.42
N PHE A 184 25.38 -3.16 -2.12
CA PHE A 184 24.64 -2.04 -1.51
C PHE A 184 24.77 -2.10 0.01
N SER A 185 25.28 -1.02 0.62
CA SER A 185 25.54 -0.95 2.05
C SER A 185 25.01 0.37 2.66
N PHE A 186 25.13 0.54 3.97
CA PHE A 186 24.80 1.81 4.63
C PHE A 186 25.70 2.95 4.12
N GLU A 187 26.98 2.66 3.89
CA GLU A 187 27.95 3.59 3.31
C GLU A 187 27.52 3.98 1.89
N LYS A 188 27.12 2.99 1.06
CA LYS A 188 26.67 3.27 -0.30
C LYS A 188 25.38 4.09 -0.32
N ALA A 189 24.43 3.77 0.56
CA ALA A 189 23.22 4.57 0.74
C ALA A 189 23.58 6.01 1.13
N LYS A 190 24.51 6.20 2.06
CA LYS A 190 24.97 7.51 2.50
C LYS A 190 25.63 8.30 1.38
N GLU A 191 26.46 7.68 0.54
CA GLU A 191 27.00 8.31 -0.67
C GLU A 191 25.90 8.83 -1.60
N ILE A 192 24.91 7.98 -1.90
CA ILE A 192 23.78 8.32 -2.79
C ILE A 192 22.96 9.47 -2.20
N PHE A 193 22.69 9.41 -0.89
CA PHE A 193 21.85 10.37 -0.20
C PHE A 193 22.60 11.57 0.40
N GLN A 194 23.92 11.66 0.23
CA GLN A 194 24.76 12.67 0.90
C GLN A 194 24.30 14.10 0.61
N LYS A 195 23.92 14.36 -0.66
CA LYS A 195 23.45 15.65 -1.14
C LYS A 195 21.93 15.78 -1.13
N SER A 196 21.22 14.72 -0.73
CA SER A 196 19.77 14.73 -0.70
C SER A 196 19.26 15.58 0.46
N ALA A 197 18.45 16.58 0.14
CA ALA A 197 17.63 17.30 1.12
C ALA A 197 16.28 16.61 1.37
N LYS A 198 16.05 15.41 0.80
CA LYS A 198 14.80 14.67 0.95
C LYS A 198 14.61 14.28 2.41
N GLU A 199 13.56 14.82 3.01
CA GLU A 199 13.07 14.38 4.30
C GLU A 199 12.21 13.14 4.13
N LEU A 200 12.34 12.21 5.07
CA LEU A 200 11.56 10.99 5.15
C LEU A 200 10.81 10.94 6.48
N GLU A 201 9.71 10.21 6.48
CA GLU A 201 9.05 9.81 7.73
C GLU A 201 9.88 8.69 8.36
N VAL A 202 10.38 8.94 9.56
CA VAL A 202 11.26 8.07 10.34
C VAL A 202 10.56 7.78 11.65
N ILE A 203 10.47 6.52 12.01
CA ILE A 203 9.90 6.12 13.30
C ILE A 203 11.04 6.09 14.30
N ASP A 204 10.91 6.85 15.40
CA ASP A 204 11.70 6.60 16.61
C ASP A 204 10.97 5.54 17.44
N SER A 205 11.41 4.29 17.34
CA SER A 205 10.77 3.16 18.04
C SER A 205 10.76 3.37 19.56
N ARG A 206 11.76 4.06 20.12
CA ARG A 206 11.90 4.30 21.56
C ARG A 206 10.95 5.39 22.05
N ALA A 207 10.76 6.45 21.29
CA ALA A 207 9.77 7.49 21.61
C ALA A 207 8.34 7.05 21.27
N GLY A 208 8.17 6.25 20.21
CA GLY A 208 6.86 5.90 19.66
C GLY A 208 6.29 6.99 18.77
N GLU A 209 7.16 7.81 18.18
CA GLU A 209 6.80 8.97 17.39
C GLU A 209 7.37 8.84 15.98
N THR A 210 6.62 9.37 15.01
CA THR A 210 7.11 9.54 13.64
C THR A 210 7.63 10.96 13.48
N VAL A 211 8.91 11.09 13.19
CA VAL A 211 9.59 12.36 12.94
C VAL A 211 9.93 12.48 11.46
N ARG A 212 10.04 13.72 10.95
CA ARG A 212 10.57 13.97 9.61
C ARG A 212 12.02 14.39 9.69
N LEU A 213 12.90 13.61 9.08
CA LEU A 213 14.33 13.84 9.09
C LEU A 213 14.94 13.67 7.70
N PRO A 214 15.99 14.43 7.36
CA PRO A 214 16.81 14.14 6.20
C PRO A 214 17.40 12.73 6.31
N ILE A 215 17.29 11.92 5.26
CA ILE A 215 17.79 10.54 5.25
C ILE A 215 19.26 10.42 5.67
N ARG A 216 20.10 11.39 5.29
CA ARG A 216 21.52 11.42 5.70
C ARG A 216 21.70 11.40 7.22
N HIS A 217 20.85 12.11 7.96
CA HIS A 217 20.93 12.17 9.41
C HIS A 217 20.59 10.80 10.03
N VAL A 218 19.61 10.11 9.45
CA VAL A 218 19.26 8.75 9.87
C VAL A 218 20.41 7.79 9.64
N LEU A 219 21.00 7.81 8.44
CA LEU A 219 22.13 6.95 8.07
C LEU A 219 23.36 7.25 8.95
N ASP A 220 23.67 8.53 9.16
CA ASP A 220 24.72 8.97 10.07
C ASP A 220 24.48 8.48 11.50
N HIS A 221 23.24 8.51 11.99
CA HIS A 221 22.91 8.05 13.34
C HIS A 221 23.07 6.53 13.49
N ILE A 222 22.62 5.75 12.49
CA ILE A 222 22.75 4.29 12.49
C ILE A 222 24.24 3.90 12.48
N GLU A 223 25.05 4.54 11.62
CA GLU A 223 26.48 4.26 11.45
C GLU A 223 27.33 4.74 12.64
N ASN A 224 27.16 5.99 13.10
CA ASN A 224 28.04 6.61 14.10
C ASN A 224 27.78 6.13 15.54
N GLY A 225 26.74 5.34 15.78
CA GLY A 225 26.69 4.44 16.93
C GLY A 225 26.50 5.06 18.32
N ILE A 226 25.92 6.25 18.45
CA ILE A 226 25.45 6.71 19.78
C ILE A 226 24.23 5.88 20.16
N ARG A 227 24.45 4.90 21.04
CA ARG A 227 23.46 3.90 21.46
C ARG A 227 23.28 3.89 22.98
N ASP A 228 23.18 5.08 23.58
CA ASP A 228 22.82 5.18 24.99
C ASP A 228 21.32 4.94 25.22
N GLU A 229 20.87 4.95 26.47
CA GLU A 229 19.49 4.70 26.87
C GLU A 229 18.48 5.81 26.47
N ASN A 230 18.99 6.97 26.05
CA ASN A 230 18.19 8.16 25.68
C ASN A 230 18.20 8.46 24.18
N SER A 231 19.12 7.86 23.43
CA SER A 231 19.26 8.04 21.98
C SER A 231 18.03 7.53 21.21
N PRO A 232 17.62 8.15 20.11
CA PRO A 232 16.51 7.61 19.32
C PRO A 232 16.89 6.26 18.70
N ILE A 233 15.88 5.41 18.45
CA ILE A 233 16.04 4.16 17.70
C ILE A 233 15.31 4.34 16.37
N PHE A 234 16.05 4.69 15.33
CA PHE A 234 15.45 5.03 14.05
C PHE A 234 15.10 3.81 13.20
N ASN A 235 13.91 3.87 12.60
CA ASN A 235 13.39 2.88 11.68
C ASN A 235 12.74 3.58 10.48
N VAL A 236 13.27 3.34 9.29
CA VAL A 236 12.77 3.86 8.01
C VAL A 236 12.11 2.71 7.28
N LEU A 237 10.78 2.70 7.27
CA LEU A 237 9.99 1.64 6.62
C LEU A 237 9.39 2.07 5.27
N SER A 238 9.32 3.37 5.00
CA SER A 238 8.47 3.95 3.94
C SER A 238 9.23 4.63 2.79
N LEU A 239 10.53 4.36 2.64
CA LEU A 239 11.32 4.89 1.52
C LEU A 239 11.00 4.10 0.24
N GLU A 240 9.96 4.54 -0.45
CA GLU A 240 9.55 4.07 -1.77
C GLU A 240 10.43 4.72 -2.86
N VAL A 241 10.95 3.90 -3.76
CA VAL A 241 11.93 4.30 -4.77
C VAL A 241 11.59 3.84 -6.19
N SER A 242 10.38 3.35 -6.49
CA SER A 242 10.06 2.87 -7.84
C SER A 242 10.17 3.94 -8.92
N ASN A 243 9.91 5.20 -8.55
CA ASN A 243 10.04 6.35 -9.44
C ASN A 243 11.43 7.01 -9.40
N ASP A 244 12.36 6.48 -8.61
CA ASP A 244 13.73 6.99 -8.52
C ASP A 244 14.58 6.39 -9.64
N SER A 245 15.11 7.22 -10.55
CA SER A 245 15.86 6.75 -11.71
C SER A 245 17.19 6.09 -11.37
N GLN A 246 17.76 6.37 -10.19
CA GLN A 246 19.02 5.80 -9.75
C GLN A 246 18.81 4.55 -8.90
N LEU A 247 17.80 4.55 -8.02
CA LEU A 247 17.56 3.48 -7.05
C LEU A 247 16.60 2.41 -7.54
N ALA A 248 15.57 2.76 -8.32
CA ALA A 248 14.62 1.76 -8.83
C ALA A 248 15.32 0.63 -9.62
N PRO A 249 16.33 0.88 -10.48
CA PRO A 249 17.00 -0.18 -11.23
C PRO A 249 17.80 -1.15 -10.34
N LEU A 250 18.14 -0.76 -9.12
CA LEU A 250 18.90 -1.58 -8.17
C LEU A 250 18.05 -2.68 -7.53
N ILE A 251 16.72 -2.53 -7.56
CA ILE A 251 15.79 -3.44 -6.90
C ILE A 251 15.01 -4.18 -7.97
N GLU A 252 15.25 -5.48 -8.09
CA GLU A 252 14.38 -6.37 -8.85
C GLU A 252 13.10 -6.66 -8.05
N VAL A 253 11.96 -6.81 -8.74
CA VAL A 253 10.76 -7.39 -8.11
C VAL A 253 10.76 -8.88 -8.45
N PRO A 254 10.52 -9.79 -7.49
CA PRO A 254 10.48 -11.23 -7.77
C PRO A 254 9.52 -11.57 -8.91
N THR A 255 9.85 -12.56 -9.75
CA THR A 255 9.04 -12.96 -10.91
C THR A 255 7.62 -13.33 -10.51
N PHE A 256 7.46 -14.15 -9.47
CA PHE A 256 6.15 -14.51 -8.93
C PHE A 256 5.35 -13.28 -8.50
N VAL A 257 5.98 -12.31 -7.83
CA VAL A 257 5.30 -11.05 -7.43
C VAL A 257 4.87 -10.24 -8.65
N LYS A 258 5.70 -10.18 -9.71
CA LYS A 258 5.34 -9.52 -10.98
C LYS A 258 4.15 -10.16 -11.68
N GLU A 259 3.96 -11.47 -11.52
CA GLU A 259 2.85 -12.25 -12.09
C GLU A 259 1.55 -12.05 -11.30
N GLN A 260 1.64 -11.89 -9.97
CA GLN A 260 0.47 -11.70 -9.12
C GLN A 260 0.02 -10.25 -8.96
N SER A 261 0.92 -9.28 -9.19
CA SER A 261 0.66 -7.86 -8.93
C SER A 261 -0.31 -7.23 -9.94
N LEU A 262 -1.49 -6.84 -9.44
CA LEU A 262 -2.50 -6.12 -10.22
C LEU A 262 -1.95 -4.81 -10.82
N VAL A 263 -1.10 -4.09 -10.07
CA VAL A 263 -0.56 -2.79 -10.49
C VAL A 263 0.43 -2.97 -11.65
N LEU A 264 1.32 -3.97 -11.54
CA LEU A 264 2.28 -4.28 -12.59
C LEU A 264 1.59 -4.86 -13.83
N ASP A 265 0.51 -5.62 -13.66
CA ASP A 265 -0.29 -6.12 -14.77
C ASP A 265 -1.01 -4.99 -15.52
N ALA A 266 -1.67 -4.07 -14.81
CA ALA A 266 -2.29 -2.89 -15.41
C ALA A 266 -1.26 -2.00 -16.13
N GLU A 267 -0.09 -1.77 -15.53
CA GLU A 267 0.99 -1.03 -16.16
C GLU A 267 1.49 -1.69 -17.44
N ARG A 268 1.67 -3.02 -17.44
CA ARG A 268 2.10 -3.79 -18.61
C ARG A 268 1.08 -3.67 -19.73
N THR A 269 -0.21 -3.79 -19.41
CA THR A 269 -1.31 -3.63 -20.36
C THR A 269 -1.32 -2.22 -20.97
N LEU A 270 -1.27 -1.17 -20.14
CA LEU A 270 -1.20 0.21 -20.64
C LEU A 270 0.02 0.48 -21.53
N LYS A 271 1.20 -0.03 -21.15
CA LYS A 271 2.41 0.10 -21.96
C LYS A 271 2.29 -0.64 -23.29
N SER A 272 1.67 -1.82 -23.30
CA SER A 272 1.44 -2.57 -24.55
C SER A 272 0.48 -1.83 -25.48
N GLU A 273 -0.62 -1.28 -24.95
CA GLU A 273 -1.58 -0.47 -25.69
C GLU A 273 -0.95 0.79 -26.30
N ALA A 274 -0.10 1.48 -25.54
CA ALA A 274 0.60 2.67 -26.03
C ALA A 274 1.68 2.34 -27.08
N ARG A 275 2.24 1.13 -27.07
CA ARG A 275 3.27 0.67 -28.01
C ARG A 275 2.72 0.04 -29.28
N MET A 276 1.50 -0.50 -29.25
CA MET A 276 0.94 -1.31 -30.34
C MET A 276 0.59 -0.53 -31.61
N ASP A 277 0.75 0.79 -31.62
CA ASP A 277 0.55 1.60 -32.82
C ASP A 277 1.86 1.71 -33.63
N ASN A 278 1.96 0.89 -34.69
CA ASN A 278 2.87 0.94 -35.84
C ASN A 278 4.29 0.33 -35.79
N TRP A 279 4.39 -0.91 -36.30
CA TRP A 279 5.52 -1.36 -37.14
C TRP A 279 5.14 -1.50 -38.64
N LYS A 280 3.85 -1.49 -39.01
CA LYS A 280 3.41 -1.88 -40.38
C LYS A 280 2.68 -0.83 -41.22
N LYS A 281 2.42 0.40 -40.75
CA LYS A 281 1.80 1.46 -41.58
C LYS A 281 2.56 2.78 -41.43
N ASN A 282 3.03 3.35 -42.53
CA ASN A 282 3.76 4.62 -42.54
C ASN A 282 2.84 5.86 -42.39
N VAL A 283 1.51 5.70 -42.38
CA VAL A 283 0.53 6.78 -42.19
C VAL A 283 -0.66 6.25 -41.39
N LEU A 284 -0.98 6.91 -40.26
CA LEU A 284 -2.20 6.67 -39.48
C LEU A 284 -3.32 7.60 -39.98
N SER A 285 -4.56 7.11 -39.97
CA SER A 285 -5.75 7.95 -40.11
C SER A 285 -5.94 8.88 -38.90
N GLY A 286 -6.73 9.94 -39.05
CA GLY A 286 -7.03 10.87 -37.96
C GLY A 286 -7.70 10.21 -36.74
N GLU A 287 -8.52 9.18 -36.97
CA GLU A 287 -9.13 8.39 -35.89
C GLU A 287 -8.09 7.55 -35.13
N GLU A 288 -7.22 6.83 -35.85
CA GLU A 288 -6.12 6.05 -35.25
C GLU A 288 -5.14 6.97 -34.48
N MET A 289 -4.84 8.16 -35.01
CA MET A 289 -4.02 9.16 -34.30
C MET A 289 -4.69 9.61 -32.99
N ASN A 290 -6.00 9.83 -33.00
CA ASN A 290 -6.72 10.26 -31.82
C ASN A 290 -6.80 9.14 -30.76
N GLU A 291 -7.06 7.89 -31.16
CA GLU A 291 -7.02 6.74 -30.27
C GLU A 291 -5.66 6.56 -29.61
N ARG A 292 -4.58 6.66 -30.39
CA ARG A 292 -3.21 6.61 -29.89
C ARG A 292 -2.97 7.66 -28.81
N ARG A 293 -3.34 8.92 -29.09
CA ARG A 293 -3.22 10.02 -28.13
C ARG A 293 -3.98 9.73 -26.83
N CYS A 294 -5.19 9.18 -26.91
CA CYS A 294 -5.96 8.82 -25.71
C CYS A 294 -5.30 7.68 -24.90
N ARG A 295 -4.67 6.70 -25.54
CA ARG A 295 -3.93 5.62 -24.85
C ARG A 295 -2.68 6.16 -24.15
N GLU A 296 -1.91 7.02 -24.82
CA GLU A 296 -0.74 7.69 -24.25
C GLU A 296 -1.12 8.60 -23.07
N GLU A 297 -2.20 9.37 -23.19
CA GLU A 297 -2.71 10.22 -22.11
C GLU A 297 -3.13 9.39 -20.88
N LYS A 298 -3.78 8.24 -21.08
CA LYS A 298 -4.19 7.36 -19.98
C LYS A 298 -2.97 6.72 -19.28
N LEU A 299 -1.93 6.32 -20.03
CA LEU A 299 -0.66 5.87 -19.45
C LEU A 299 0.04 7.01 -18.67
N ALA A 300 0.02 8.24 -19.19
CA ALA A 300 0.57 9.40 -18.48
C ALA A 300 -0.18 9.67 -17.17
N LYS A 301 -1.51 9.64 -17.19
CA LYS A 301 -2.35 9.78 -15.99
C LYS A 301 -2.07 8.68 -14.96
N PHE A 302 -1.92 7.43 -15.41
CA PHE A 302 -1.51 6.32 -14.55
C PHE A 302 -0.17 6.60 -13.84
N ASN A 303 0.87 6.92 -14.61
CA ASN A 303 2.21 7.20 -14.06
C ASN A 303 2.23 8.40 -13.10
N GLN A 304 1.36 9.39 -13.33
CA GLN A 304 1.28 10.60 -12.52
C GLN A 304 0.50 10.38 -11.21
N HIS A 305 -0.60 9.62 -11.26
CA HIS A 305 -1.57 9.59 -10.16
C HIS A 305 -1.62 8.28 -9.40
N ILE A 306 -1.28 7.14 -10.01
CA ILE A 306 -1.27 5.86 -9.29
C ILE A 306 0.07 5.73 -8.55
N PRO A 307 0.06 5.72 -7.21
CA PRO A 307 1.28 5.58 -6.44
C PRO A 307 1.90 4.20 -6.63
N ARG A 308 3.21 4.16 -6.43
CA ARG A 308 4.02 2.95 -6.50
C ARG A 308 4.25 2.41 -5.10
N TYR A 309 4.37 1.09 -5.03
CA TYR A 309 4.55 0.34 -3.79
C TYR A 309 5.50 -0.85 -3.99
N GLU A 310 6.08 -1.01 -5.17
CA GLU A 310 6.77 -2.24 -5.56
C GLU A 310 8.22 -2.29 -5.10
N LYS A 311 8.80 -1.14 -4.71
CA LYS A 311 10.23 -1.03 -4.37
C LYS A 311 10.45 -0.10 -3.18
N TYR A 312 10.72 -0.71 -2.03
CA TYR A 312 11.11 -0.06 -0.80
C TYR A 312 12.56 -0.39 -0.45
N ILE A 313 13.25 0.60 0.11
CA ILE A 313 14.51 0.42 0.85
C ILE A 313 14.21 0.69 2.32
N ILE A 314 14.47 -0.29 3.17
CA ILE A 314 14.18 -0.21 4.60
C ILE A 314 15.50 -0.18 5.35
N PHE A 315 15.67 0.85 6.16
CA PHE A 315 16.83 1.01 7.05
C PHE A 315 16.33 0.95 8.49
N SER A 316 16.85 0.00 9.27
CA SER A 316 16.43 -0.15 10.67
C SER A 316 17.63 -0.29 11.58
N GLN A 317 17.64 0.48 12.66
CA GLN A 317 18.59 0.33 13.74
C GLN A 317 18.26 -0.90 14.61
N ALA A 318 19.28 -1.52 15.18
CA ALA A 318 19.13 -2.52 16.23
C ALA A 318 18.30 -1.97 17.40
N GLY A 319 17.37 -2.78 17.90
CA GLY A 319 16.37 -2.37 18.88
C GLY A 319 15.07 -1.85 18.26
N ALA A 320 15.02 -1.57 16.96
CA ALA A 320 13.79 -1.10 16.31
C ALA A 320 12.68 -2.15 16.40
N TYR A 321 11.48 -1.67 16.72
CA TYR A 321 10.28 -2.48 16.87
C TYR A 321 9.12 -1.82 16.13
N THR A 322 8.42 -2.61 15.32
CA THR A 322 7.17 -2.26 14.65
C THR A 322 6.07 -3.12 15.26
N ASP A 323 5.07 -2.46 15.83
CA ASP A 323 3.96 -3.13 16.52
C ASP A 323 3.00 -3.81 15.54
N LEU A 324 1.96 -4.47 16.08
CA LEU A 324 0.99 -5.20 15.29
C LEU A 324 0.42 -4.35 14.15
N HIS A 325 0.47 -4.87 12.93
CA HIS A 325 -0.17 -4.28 11.77
C HIS A 325 -0.53 -5.33 10.72
N ILE A 326 -1.38 -4.90 9.80
CA ILE A 326 -1.57 -5.49 8.46
C ILE A 326 -1.12 -4.42 7.46
N ASP A 327 -0.38 -4.82 6.43
CA ASP A 327 0.07 -3.91 5.37
C ASP A 327 -1.10 -3.22 4.66
N LEU A 328 -0.81 -2.05 4.11
CA LEU A 328 -1.78 -1.21 3.39
C LEU A 328 -2.60 -2.00 2.35
N ALA A 329 -3.91 -1.76 2.34
CA ALA A 329 -4.93 -2.50 1.58
C ALA A 329 -4.87 -4.03 1.77
N GLY A 330 -4.33 -4.53 2.88
CA GLY A 330 -4.08 -5.95 3.08
C GLY A 330 -3.17 -6.55 2.01
N SER A 331 -2.25 -5.78 1.45
CA SER A 331 -1.37 -6.20 0.36
C SER A 331 -0.50 -7.41 0.73
N GLY A 332 -0.06 -8.16 -0.28
CA GLY A 332 1.05 -9.10 -0.13
C GLY A 332 2.37 -8.35 -0.13
N VAL A 333 3.41 -8.95 0.45
CA VAL A 333 4.74 -8.34 0.58
C VAL A 333 5.84 -9.32 0.17
N PHE A 334 6.85 -8.84 -0.53
CA PHE A 334 8.15 -9.51 -0.56
C PHE A 334 9.15 -8.70 0.27
N TYR A 335 10.00 -9.40 1.01
CA TYR A 335 10.86 -8.81 2.02
C TYR A 335 12.20 -9.55 2.05
N TYR A 336 13.24 -8.94 1.48
CA TYR A 336 14.59 -9.50 1.37
C TYR A 336 15.54 -8.82 2.33
N VAL A 337 16.07 -9.56 3.30
CA VAL A 337 17.07 -9.04 4.24
C VAL A 337 18.43 -9.04 3.56
N HIS A 338 18.90 -7.86 3.14
CA HIS A 338 20.18 -7.72 2.46
C HIS A 338 21.34 -7.85 3.45
N THR A 339 21.26 -7.13 4.57
CA THR A 339 22.18 -7.25 5.71
C THR A 339 21.40 -7.16 7.02
N GLY A 340 21.99 -7.70 8.10
CA GLY A 340 21.39 -7.71 9.42
C GLY A 340 20.46 -8.90 9.67
N GLN A 341 19.45 -8.70 10.51
CA GLN A 341 18.51 -9.72 10.93
C GLN A 341 17.17 -9.08 11.33
N LYS A 342 16.07 -9.73 10.94
CA LYS A 342 14.72 -9.45 11.44
C LYS A 342 14.16 -10.63 12.19
N ILE A 343 13.36 -10.36 13.22
CA ILE A 343 12.51 -11.34 13.86
C ILE A 343 11.08 -10.90 13.61
N ILE A 344 10.30 -11.73 12.92
CA ILE A 344 8.93 -11.43 12.54
C ILE A 344 7.99 -12.40 13.25
N TYR A 345 6.85 -11.89 13.70
CA TYR A 345 5.83 -12.68 14.38
C TYR A 345 4.56 -12.62 13.55
N PHE A 346 4.05 -13.76 13.10
CA PHE A 346 2.90 -13.83 12.18
C PHE A 346 1.70 -14.51 12.82
N ALA A 347 0.52 -13.94 12.62
CA ALA A 347 -0.75 -14.64 12.82
C ALA A 347 -1.53 -14.66 11.50
N GLU A 348 -2.12 -15.83 11.21
CA GLU A 348 -2.94 -16.03 10.02
C GLU A 348 -4.15 -15.09 10.05
N PRO A 349 -4.56 -14.51 8.90
CA PRO A 349 -5.73 -13.64 8.81
C PRO A 349 -7.05 -14.40 8.86
N THR A 350 -7.22 -15.29 9.83
CA THR A 350 -8.49 -15.95 10.10
C THR A 350 -9.56 -14.90 10.37
N GLU A 351 -10.82 -15.27 10.17
CA GLU A 351 -11.93 -14.36 10.39
C GLU A 351 -11.95 -13.79 11.83
N GLU A 352 -11.64 -14.62 12.82
CA GLU A 352 -11.48 -14.21 14.22
C GLU A 352 -10.34 -13.18 14.38
N ASN A 353 -9.18 -13.44 13.78
CA ASN A 353 -8.02 -12.55 13.89
C ASN A 353 -8.25 -11.22 13.18
N LEU A 354 -8.90 -11.23 12.01
CA LEU A 354 -9.27 -10.00 11.29
C LEU A 354 -10.33 -9.19 12.06
N LYS A 355 -11.29 -9.85 12.70
CA LYS A 355 -12.28 -9.20 13.56
C LYS A 355 -11.64 -8.57 14.79
N LEU A 356 -10.72 -9.30 15.43
CA LEU A 356 -9.92 -8.77 16.54
C LEU A 356 -9.09 -7.56 16.10
N TYR A 357 -8.34 -7.67 15.00
CA TYR A 357 -7.53 -6.58 14.47
C TYR A 357 -8.38 -5.34 14.17
N THR A 358 -9.53 -5.53 13.52
CA THR A 358 -10.51 -4.46 13.27
C THR A 358 -10.92 -3.77 14.57
N GLN A 359 -11.24 -4.52 15.62
CA GLN A 359 -11.61 -3.96 16.92
C GLN A 359 -10.46 -3.19 17.57
N LEU A 360 -9.24 -3.73 17.53
CA LEU A 360 -8.05 -3.08 18.08
C LEU A 360 -7.77 -1.73 17.39
N GLU A 361 -7.78 -1.71 16.05
CA GLU A 361 -7.59 -0.49 15.25
C GLU A 361 -8.70 0.54 15.51
N MET A 362 -9.95 0.11 15.49
CA MET A 362 -11.09 1.00 15.75
C MET A 362 -11.12 1.55 17.17
N GLN A 363 -10.61 0.82 18.16
CA GLN A 363 -10.55 1.26 19.56
C GLN A 363 -9.20 1.89 19.94
N LYS A 364 -8.23 1.92 19.01
CA LYS A 364 -6.85 2.35 19.25
C LYS A 364 -6.18 1.63 20.42
N LYS A 365 -6.44 0.33 20.55
CA LYS A 365 -5.88 -0.55 21.59
C LYS A 365 -4.70 -1.34 21.02
N ASN A 366 -3.70 -1.59 21.86
CA ASN A 366 -2.58 -2.45 21.50
C ASN A 366 -2.94 -3.94 21.68
N LEU A 367 -2.27 -4.80 20.91
CA LEU A 367 -2.41 -6.26 21.00
C LEU A 367 -2.10 -6.78 22.43
N TRP A 368 -1.11 -6.17 23.09
CA TRP A 368 -0.64 -6.54 24.43
C TRP A 368 -1.67 -6.35 25.55
N SER A 369 -2.78 -5.67 25.26
CA SER A 369 -3.94 -5.55 26.13
C SER A 369 -4.84 -6.79 26.14
N CYS A 370 -4.69 -7.67 25.15
CA CYS A 370 -5.43 -8.92 25.05
C CYS A 370 -4.97 -9.98 26.07
N ASP A 371 -5.71 -11.08 26.09
CA ASP A 371 -5.35 -12.27 26.86
C ASP A 371 -4.18 -13.01 26.21
N GLU A 372 -3.43 -13.74 27.03
CA GLU A 372 -2.26 -14.52 26.61
C GLU A 372 -2.57 -15.49 25.47
N SER A 373 -3.76 -16.10 25.47
CA SER A 373 -4.20 -17.03 24.43
C SER A 373 -4.25 -16.39 23.03
N ILE A 374 -4.54 -15.10 22.94
CA ILE A 374 -4.52 -14.32 21.70
C ILE A 374 -3.07 -14.06 21.27
N LEU A 375 -2.21 -13.67 22.22
CA LEU A 375 -0.80 -13.40 21.94
C LEU A 375 -0.06 -14.65 21.44
N ARG A 376 -0.40 -15.82 21.99
CA ARG A 376 0.16 -17.11 21.57
C ARG A 376 -0.19 -17.52 20.14
N ARG A 377 -1.17 -16.86 19.49
CA ARG A 377 -1.52 -17.09 18.07
C ARG A 377 -0.38 -16.74 17.10
N PHE A 378 0.60 -15.97 17.53
CA PHE A 378 1.70 -15.54 16.68
C PHE A 378 2.83 -16.57 16.61
N GLN A 379 3.23 -16.94 15.40
CA GLN A 379 4.39 -17.76 15.12
C GLN A 379 5.61 -16.87 14.87
N ARG A 380 6.71 -17.14 15.58
CA ARG A 380 7.98 -16.43 15.45
C ARG A 380 8.84 -16.99 14.32
N ILE A 381 9.54 -16.11 13.62
CA ILE A 381 10.56 -16.48 12.64
C ILE A 381 11.74 -15.52 12.65
N GLU A 382 12.95 -16.06 12.59
CA GLU A 382 14.19 -15.29 12.35
C GLU A 382 14.47 -15.25 10.85
N VAL A 383 14.77 -14.07 10.32
CA VAL A 383 15.09 -13.85 8.90
C VAL A 383 16.45 -13.18 8.86
N ASN A 384 17.43 -13.92 8.36
CA ASN A 384 18.82 -13.52 8.33
C ASN A 384 19.19 -12.91 6.98
N ALA A 385 20.35 -12.27 6.91
CA ALA A 385 20.91 -11.77 5.67
C ALA A 385 20.94 -12.86 4.58
N GLY A 386 20.47 -12.52 3.38
CA GLY A 386 20.33 -13.42 2.24
C GLY A 386 18.98 -14.15 2.17
N GLU A 387 18.15 -14.09 3.21
CA GLU A 387 16.82 -14.71 3.20
C GLU A 387 15.75 -13.74 2.68
N MET A 388 14.77 -14.31 1.98
CA MET A 388 13.55 -13.63 1.54
C MET A 388 12.33 -14.19 2.28
N VAL A 389 11.42 -13.31 2.66
CA VAL A 389 10.06 -13.65 3.09
C VAL A 389 9.07 -13.17 2.05
N LEU A 390 8.13 -14.04 1.67
CA LEU A 390 6.90 -13.67 0.98
C LEU A 390 5.75 -13.77 1.98
N ILE A 391 5.09 -12.65 2.21
CA ILE A 391 3.96 -12.51 3.14
C ILE A 391 2.68 -12.42 2.31
N PRO A 392 1.74 -13.36 2.46
CA PRO A 392 0.47 -13.28 1.76
C PRO A 392 -0.41 -12.11 2.24
N PRO A 393 -1.37 -11.68 1.41
CA PRO A 393 -2.36 -10.66 1.78
C PRO A 393 -3.01 -10.89 3.15
N GLY A 394 -3.06 -9.83 3.95
CA GLY A 394 -3.80 -9.75 5.22
C GLY A 394 -3.09 -10.26 6.47
N PHE A 395 -1.90 -10.86 6.36
CA PHE A 395 -1.21 -11.41 7.52
C PHE A 395 -0.95 -10.36 8.61
N LEU A 396 -1.37 -10.68 9.83
CA LEU A 396 -1.12 -9.87 11.01
C LEU A 396 0.33 -10.09 11.44
N HIS A 397 1.09 -9.01 11.64
CA HIS A 397 2.48 -9.18 12.03
C HIS A 397 3.09 -8.04 12.86
N MET A 398 4.15 -8.40 13.59
CA MET A 398 5.04 -7.52 14.34
C MET A 398 6.47 -7.77 13.89
N VAL A 399 7.34 -6.76 13.98
CA VAL A 399 8.74 -6.88 13.53
C VAL A 399 9.69 -6.34 14.59
N TYR A 400 10.67 -7.14 14.98
CA TYR A 400 11.79 -6.75 15.83
C TYR A 400 13.11 -6.83 15.05
N THR A 401 13.96 -5.82 15.24
CA THR A 401 15.27 -5.70 14.58
C THR A 401 16.39 -5.88 15.61
N PRO A 402 16.92 -7.10 15.80
CA PRO A 402 18.03 -7.33 16.73
C PRO A 402 19.38 -6.77 16.24
N ILE A 403 19.60 -6.69 14.93
CA ILE A 403 20.84 -6.22 14.29
C ILE A 403 20.48 -5.12 13.29
N ASP A 404 21.30 -4.07 13.20
CA ASP A 404 21.13 -3.04 12.16
C ASP A 404 20.92 -3.72 10.80
N SER A 405 19.83 -3.37 10.13
CA SER A 405 19.37 -4.11 8.97
C SER A 405 19.09 -3.19 7.81
N LEU A 406 19.50 -3.66 6.63
CA LEU A 406 19.10 -3.14 5.35
C LEU A 406 18.23 -4.18 4.66
N VAL A 407 17.02 -3.78 4.26
CA VAL A 407 16.06 -4.67 3.63
C VAL A 407 15.53 -4.01 2.36
N PHE A 408 15.34 -4.83 1.32
CA PHE A 408 14.59 -4.45 0.13
C PHE A 408 13.25 -5.17 0.13
N GLY A 409 12.18 -4.46 -0.19
CA GLY A 409 10.86 -5.07 -0.24
C GLY A 409 9.90 -4.35 -1.17
N GLY A 410 8.66 -4.79 -1.16
CA GLY A 410 7.59 -4.23 -1.97
C GLY A 410 6.25 -4.85 -1.65
N ASN A 411 5.21 -4.06 -1.78
CA ASN A 411 3.82 -4.46 -1.61
C ASN A 411 3.19 -4.68 -2.98
N PHE A 412 2.21 -5.60 -3.03
CA PHE A 412 1.44 -5.88 -4.23
C PHE A 412 0.02 -6.30 -3.88
N LEU A 413 -0.92 -5.87 -4.71
CA LEU A 413 -2.29 -6.36 -4.68
C LEU A 413 -2.40 -7.57 -5.59
N THR A 414 -3.24 -8.53 -5.23
CA THR A 414 -3.41 -9.77 -5.97
C THR A 414 -4.87 -9.98 -6.32
N GLU A 415 -5.08 -10.65 -7.44
CA GLU A 415 -6.41 -10.97 -7.92
C GLU A 415 -7.15 -11.96 -7.01
N THR A 416 -6.43 -12.99 -6.51
CA THR A 416 -6.97 -14.04 -5.64
C THR A 416 -7.53 -13.50 -4.33
N PHE A 417 -6.97 -12.41 -3.81
CA PHE A 417 -7.35 -11.81 -2.53
C PHE A 417 -8.13 -10.49 -2.68
N LEU A 418 -8.74 -10.25 -3.84
CA LEU A 418 -9.50 -9.03 -4.11
C LEU A 418 -10.57 -8.69 -3.05
N PRO A 419 -11.41 -9.62 -2.54
CA PRO A 419 -12.36 -9.32 -1.47
C PRO A 419 -11.68 -8.81 -0.18
N LEU A 420 -10.53 -9.38 0.18
CA LEU A 420 -9.77 -8.99 1.36
C LEU A 420 -9.20 -7.57 1.18
N HIS A 421 -8.69 -7.25 -0.01
CA HIS A 421 -8.17 -5.91 -0.31
C HIS A 421 -9.24 -4.83 -0.10
N PHE A 422 -10.45 -5.04 -0.63
CA PHE A 422 -11.58 -4.13 -0.39
C PHE A 422 -11.96 -4.04 1.09
N LYS A 423 -12.01 -5.17 1.81
CA LYS A 423 -12.31 -5.22 3.25
C LYS A 423 -11.32 -4.37 4.06
N MET A 424 -10.03 -4.46 3.74
CA MET A 424 -8.98 -3.72 4.44
C MET A 424 -9.01 -2.23 4.12
N VAL A 425 -9.25 -1.84 2.87
CA VAL A 425 -9.41 -0.42 2.52
C VAL A 425 -10.61 0.21 3.24
N VAL A 426 -11.74 -0.51 3.38
CA VAL A 426 -12.89 -0.02 4.16
C VAL A 426 -12.52 0.21 5.63
N LEU A 427 -11.75 -0.71 6.24
CA LEU A 427 -11.25 -0.54 7.60
C LEU A 427 -10.34 0.70 7.69
N GLU A 428 -9.35 0.81 6.82
CA GLU A 428 -8.40 1.92 6.78
C GLU A 428 -9.10 3.27 6.60
N GLU A 429 -10.07 3.37 5.68
CA GLU A 429 -10.90 4.56 5.47
C GLU A 429 -11.71 4.93 6.73
N THR A 430 -12.21 3.92 7.44
CA THR A 430 -12.95 4.12 8.69
C THR A 430 -12.03 4.63 9.79
N CYS A 431 -10.87 4.00 9.97
CA CYS A 431 -9.83 4.44 10.91
C CYS A 431 -9.30 5.85 10.57
N GLN A 432 -9.16 6.18 9.29
CA GLN A 432 -8.77 7.51 8.84
C GLN A 432 -9.83 8.56 9.22
N LYS A 433 -11.13 8.28 9.01
CA LYS A 433 -12.22 9.18 9.43
C LYS A 433 -12.24 9.41 10.93
N MET A 434 -11.88 8.40 11.72
CA MET A 434 -11.72 8.48 13.18
C MET A 434 -10.38 9.13 13.61
N LYS A 435 -9.50 9.48 12.68
CA LYS A 435 -8.14 10.00 12.93
C LYS A 435 -7.24 9.03 13.70
N HIS A 436 -7.50 7.73 13.55
CA HIS A 436 -6.66 6.67 14.11
C HIS A 436 -5.51 6.30 13.17
N LEU A 437 -5.69 6.49 11.87
CA LEU A 437 -4.73 6.17 10.81
C LEU A 437 -4.42 7.40 9.94
N SER A 438 -3.15 7.57 9.56
CA SER A 438 -2.73 8.62 8.62
C SER A 438 -3.02 8.21 7.17
N LYS A 439 -3.31 9.20 6.31
CA LYS A 439 -3.38 9.02 4.84
C LYS A 439 -2.09 8.50 4.22
N THR A 440 -0.95 8.70 4.87
CA THR A 440 0.35 8.21 4.39
C THR A 440 0.52 6.71 4.57
N GLN A 441 -0.31 6.08 5.40
CA GLN A 441 -0.26 4.64 5.73
C GLN A 441 -1.28 3.81 4.92
N MET A 442 -2.00 4.43 3.98
CA MET A 442 -3.03 3.78 3.17
C MET A 442 -2.56 3.58 1.73
N PHE A 443 -3.20 2.64 1.02
CA PHE A 443 -3.07 2.56 -0.44
C PHE A 443 -3.79 3.76 -1.06
N LYS A 444 -3.04 4.76 -1.53
CA LYS A 444 -3.60 5.98 -2.11
C LYS A 444 -4.13 5.69 -3.51
N GLU A 445 -5.20 6.38 -3.89
CA GLU A 445 -5.87 6.19 -5.18
C GLU A 445 -6.31 4.74 -5.45
N PHE A 446 -6.60 3.96 -4.40
CA PHE A 446 -7.05 2.57 -4.53
C PHE A 446 -8.30 2.45 -5.42
N ASP A 447 -9.29 3.30 -5.23
CA ASP A 447 -10.52 3.30 -6.03
C ASP A 447 -10.23 3.60 -7.51
N GLU A 448 -9.44 4.65 -7.79
CA GLU A 448 -9.01 4.99 -9.16
C GLU A 448 -8.28 3.81 -9.82
N PHE A 449 -7.36 3.19 -9.08
CA PHE A 449 -6.63 2.01 -9.55
C PHE A 449 -7.56 0.83 -9.84
N MET A 450 -8.54 0.56 -8.98
CA MET A 450 -9.49 -0.55 -9.21
C MET A 450 -10.40 -0.31 -10.41
N PHE A 451 -10.81 0.93 -10.69
CA PHE A 451 -11.50 1.27 -11.94
C PHE A 451 -10.61 1.11 -13.19
N LEU A 452 -9.33 1.47 -13.07
CA LEU A 452 -8.35 1.25 -14.15
C LEU A 452 -8.15 -0.24 -14.43
N TYR A 453 -7.95 -1.04 -13.39
CA TYR A 453 -7.83 -2.49 -13.51
C TYR A 453 -9.12 -3.12 -14.07
N LEU A 454 -10.29 -2.63 -13.67
CA LEU A 454 -11.57 -3.03 -14.25
C LEU A 454 -11.60 -2.79 -15.77
N GLU A 455 -11.28 -1.58 -16.23
CA GLU A 455 -11.27 -1.25 -17.68
C GLU A 455 -10.21 -2.06 -18.44
N LYS A 456 -8.97 -2.02 -17.96
CA LYS A 456 -7.81 -2.42 -18.75
C LYS A 456 -7.53 -3.91 -18.71
N ASN A 457 -7.87 -4.59 -17.63
CA ASN A 457 -7.52 -6.00 -17.45
C ASN A 457 -8.79 -6.85 -17.42
N TYR A 458 -9.69 -6.59 -16.46
CA TYR A 458 -10.84 -7.46 -16.22
C TYR A 458 -11.87 -7.45 -17.37
N LEU A 459 -12.36 -6.27 -17.79
CA LEU A 459 -13.38 -6.18 -18.85
C LEU A 459 -12.84 -6.70 -20.18
N LYS A 460 -11.58 -6.42 -20.50
CA LYS A 460 -10.94 -6.95 -21.72
C LYS A 460 -10.87 -8.47 -21.71
N LEU A 461 -10.50 -9.08 -20.58
CA LEU A 461 -10.49 -10.53 -20.43
C LEU A 461 -11.90 -11.12 -20.64
N MET A 462 -12.92 -10.50 -20.03
CA MET A 462 -14.31 -10.95 -20.18
C MET A 462 -14.83 -10.84 -21.62
N LEU A 463 -14.43 -9.80 -22.35
CA LEU A 463 -14.83 -9.56 -23.74
C LEU A 463 -14.06 -10.41 -24.75
N ALA A 464 -12.80 -10.74 -24.47
CA ALA A 464 -11.97 -11.55 -25.36
C ALA A 464 -12.35 -13.05 -25.36
N SER A 465 -13.00 -13.53 -24.30
CA SER A 465 -13.43 -14.92 -24.18
C SER A 465 -14.91 -15.05 -24.51
N GLU A 466 -15.25 -15.62 -25.68
CA GLU A 466 -16.64 -15.91 -26.11
C GLU A 466 -17.46 -16.68 -25.06
N HIS A 467 -16.77 -17.47 -24.23
CA HIS A 467 -17.35 -18.30 -23.18
C HIS A 467 -16.99 -17.79 -21.76
N SER A 468 -16.66 -16.50 -21.60
CA SER A 468 -16.21 -15.93 -20.31
C SER A 468 -17.19 -16.21 -19.16
N ARG A 469 -18.50 -16.21 -19.46
CA ARG A 469 -19.58 -16.55 -18.53
C ARG A 469 -19.56 -17.99 -18.02
N ASN A 470 -18.92 -18.90 -18.74
CA ASN A 470 -18.80 -20.31 -18.36
C ASN A 470 -17.71 -20.53 -17.32
N TYR A 471 -16.91 -19.51 -16.98
CA TYR A 471 -15.87 -19.60 -15.96
C TYR A 471 -16.36 -19.01 -14.63
N PRO A 472 -16.72 -19.86 -13.63
CA PRO A 472 -17.32 -19.39 -12.38
C PRO A 472 -16.44 -18.41 -11.60
N HIS A 473 -15.12 -18.58 -11.67
CA HIS A 473 -14.15 -17.72 -11.00
C HIS A 473 -14.11 -16.31 -11.58
N LEU A 474 -14.21 -16.15 -12.91
CA LEU A 474 -14.32 -14.83 -13.54
C LEU A 474 -15.61 -14.15 -13.12
N MET A 475 -16.74 -14.86 -13.18
CA MET A 475 -18.03 -14.33 -12.75
C MET A 475 -18.05 -13.93 -11.26
N ALA A 476 -17.42 -14.71 -10.39
CA ALA A 476 -17.28 -14.38 -8.98
C ALA A 476 -16.44 -13.11 -8.78
N ARG A 477 -15.33 -12.96 -9.50
CA ARG A 477 -14.49 -11.77 -9.46
C ARG A 477 -15.23 -10.52 -9.94
N GLY A 478 -15.96 -10.61 -11.04
CA GLY A 478 -16.78 -9.52 -11.54
C GLY A 478 -17.86 -9.09 -10.56
N ARG A 479 -18.48 -10.06 -9.85
CA ARG A 479 -19.40 -9.74 -8.75
C ARG A 479 -18.68 -8.93 -7.68
N VAL A 480 -17.57 -9.42 -7.13
CA VAL A 480 -16.76 -8.71 -6.11
C VAL A 480 -16.42 -7.28 -6.55
N LEU A 481 -15.96 -7.09 -7.79
CA LEU A 481 -15.67 -5.75 -8.34
C LEU A 481 -16.94 -4.89 -8.37
N LEU A 482 -18.06 -5.42 -8.85
CA LEU A 482 -19.31 -4.68 -8.95
C LEU A 482 -19.83 -4.24 -7.57
N GLU A 483 -19.93 -5.15 -6.59
CA GLU A 483 -20.50 -4.83 -5.27
C GLU A 483 -19.64 -3.79 -4.54
N ASN A 484 -18.31 -3.84 -4.71
CA ASN A 484 -17.42 -2.93 -4.00
C ASN A 484 -17.24 -1.58 -4.71
N LEU A 485 -17.27 -1.54 -6.05
CA LEU A 485 -17.03 -0.31 -6.82
C LEU A 485 -18.29 0.52 -7.06
N GLU A 486 -19.50 -0.06 -6.99
CA GLU A 486 -20.73 0.69 -7.27
C GLU A 486 -20.98 1.85 -6.30
N HIS A 487 -20.44 1.78 -5.09
CA HIS A 487 -20.50 2.85 -4.09
C HIS A 487 -19.29 3.81 -4.16
N ARG A 488 -18.33 3.58 -5.06
CA ARG A 488 -17.04 4.29 -5.17
C ARG A 488 -16.91 5.15 -6.43
N VAL A 489 -18.04 5.59 -7.01
CA VAL A 489 -18.12 6.35 -8.28
C VAL A 489 -17.81 7.86 -8.17
N ARG A 490 -16.96 8.27 -7.23
CA ARG A 490 -16.57 9.69 -7.11
C ARG A 490 -15.67 10.10 -8.29
N PRO A 491 -15.74 11.34 -8.80
CA PRO A 491 -14.79 11.80 -9.82
C PRO A 491 -13.35 11.69 -9.30
N GLY A 492 -12.42 11.27 -10.16
CA GLY A 492 -11.00 11.26 -9.87
C GLY A 492 -10.16 11.72 -11.05
N HIS A 493 -8.85 11.43 -10.98
CA HIS A 493 -7.87 11.96 -11.91
C HIS A 493 -7.81 11.21 -13.24
N ILE A 494 -8.12 9.91 -13.23
CA ILE A 494 -8.10 9.07 -14.43
C ILE A 494 -9.50 8.99 -15.04
N TYR A 495 -10.51 8.85 -14.19
CA TYR A 495 -11.90 8.70 -14.61
C TYR A 495 -12.81 9.73 -13.96
N ASN A 496 -13.67 10.33 -14.77
CA ASN A 496 -14.80 11.08 -14.25
C ASN A 496 -15.93 10.13 -13.77
N ARG A 497 -16.94 10.71 -13.11
CA ARG A 497 -18.07 9.96 -12.56
C ARG A 497 -18.85 9.15 -13.61
N TYR A 498 -19.05 9.71 -14.79
CA TYR A 498 -19.83 9.08 -15.86
C TYR A 498 -19.06 7.89 -16.45
N GLU A 499 -17.76 8.05 -16.71
CA GLU A 499 -16.91 6.94 -17.18
C GLU A 499 -16.93 5.77 -16.20
N LYS A 500 -16.85 6.03 -14.89
CA LYS A 500 -16.97 4.99 -13.86
C LYS A 500 -18.34 4.29 -13.90
N GLN A 501 -19.42 5.04 -14.09
CA GLN A 501 -20.76 4.48 -14.20
C GLN A 501 -20.90 3.61 -15.46
N ASP A 502 -20.33 4.03 -16.58
CA ASP A 502 -20.34 3.27 -17.83
C ASP A 502 -19.58 1.94 -17.68
N LEU A 503 -18.41 1.94 -17.03
CA LEU A 503 -17.66 0.71 -16.75
C LEU A 503 -18.44 -0.27 -15.87
N LEU A 504 -19.16 0.23 -14.86
CA LEU A 504 -20.01 -0.62 -14.00
C LEU A 504 -21.22 -1.16 -14.75
N GLU A 505 -21.79 -0.40 -15.68
CA GLU A 505 -22.89 -0.87 -16.52
C GLU A 505 -22.42 -1.96 -17.51
N GLU A 506 -21.24 -1.78 -18.11
CA GLU A 506 -20.60 -2.80 -18.95
C GLU A 506 -20.34 -4.09 -18.15
N LEU A 507 -19.84 -3.95 -16.92
CA LEU A 507 -19.66 -5.07 -16.00
C LEU A 507 -20.99 -5.78 -15.68
N ARG A 508 -22.06 -5.03 -15.34
CA ARG A 508 -23.40 -5.61 -15.08
C ARG A 508 -23.92 -6.40 -16.26
N ASN A 509 -23.80 -5.85 -17.46
CA ASN A 509 -24.24 -6.51 -18.70
C ASN A 509 -23.46 -7.82 -18.94
N LEU A 510 -22.15 -7.82 -18.74
CA LEU A 510 -21.33 -9.02 -18.86
C LEU A 510 -21.69 -10.08 -17.82
N LEU A 511 -22.03 -9.66 -16.60
CA LEU A 511 -22.50 -10.54 -15.52
C LEU A 511 -23.94 -11.04 -15.70
N GLY A 512 -24.69 -10.49 -16.67
CA GLY A 512 -26.11 -10.83 -16.87
C GLY A 512 -27.02 -10.31 -15.75
N MET A 513 -26.62 -9.24 -15.07
CA MET A 513 -27.36 -8.64 -13.96
C MET A 513 -28.20 -7.45 -14.40
N THR A 514 -29.43 -7.33 -13.90
CA THR A 514 -30.28 -6.15 -14.15
C THR A 514 -30.11 -5.09 -13.05
N LYS A 515 -30.37 -3.81 -13.34
CA LYS A 515 -30.30 -2.71 -12.35
C LYS A 515 -31.16 -2.92 -11.09
N SER A 516 -32.21 -3.75 -11.17
CA SER A 516 -33.15 -4.02 -10.08
C SER A 516 -32.74 -5.22 -9.21
N GLN A 517 -31.79 -6.05 -9.67
CA GLN A 517 -31.15 -7.05 -8.83
C GLN A 517 -30.21 -6.34 -7.86
N LYS A 518 -30.77 -5.86 -6.74
CA LYS A 518 -29.95 -5.66 -5.54
C LYS A 518 -29.25 -6.99 -5.27
N ILE A 519 -27.96 -6.91 -4.98
CA ILE A 519 -27.22 -8.02 -4.39
C ILE A 519 -27.81 -8.22 -2.99
N ASN A 520 -28.90 -8.97 -2.91
CA ASN A 520 -29.44 -9.44 -1.65
C ASN A 520 -28.54 -10.58 -1.19
N GLU A 521 -27.93 -10.37 -0.03
CA GLU A 521 -27.28 -11.37 0.83
C GLU A 521 -26.05 -12.10 0.26
N ALA A 522 -24.91 -11.42 0.35
CA ALA A 522 -23.63 -12.06 0.68
C ALA A 522 -22.86 -11.33 1.81
N MET A 523 -23.51 -10.45 2.58
CA MET A 523 -23.02 -10.06 3.92
C MET A 523 -23.15 -11.20 4.96
N VAL A 524 -23.62 -12.39 4.57
CA VAL A 524 -23.52 -13.64 5.34
C VAL A 524 -22.27 -14.46 4.97
N GLY A 525 -21.50 -14.03 3.96
CA GLY A 525 -20.24 -14.68 3.55
C GLY A 525 -18.96 -14.05 4.08
N ILE A 526 -19.03 -12.84 4.68
CA ILE A 526 -17.88 -12.24 5.38
C ILE A 526 -17.70 -12.89 6.76
N GLU A 527 -18.77 -13.48 7.32
CA GLU A 527 -18.76 -14.26 8.56
C GLU A 527 -18.54 -15.78 8.35
N LYS A 528 -18.23 -16.19 7.11
CA LYS A 528 -17.86 -17.56 6.75
C LYS A 528 -16.77 -17.53 5.70
N MET A 529 -15.62 -16.95 6.02
CA MET A 529 -14.44 -17.11 5.16
C MET A 529 -13.86 -18.51 5.38
N ASP A 530 -14.47 -19.51 4.72
CA ASP A 530 -13.83 -20.81 4.54
C ASP A 530 -12.83 -20.69 3.39
N TYR A 531 -11.55 -20.54 3.74
CA TYR A 531 -10.44 -20.58 2.80
C TYR A 531 -10.37 -21.92 2.01
N SER A 532 -11.17 -22.93 2.36
CA SER A 532 -11.36 -24.13 1.53
C SER A 532 -11.99 -23.84 0.16
N ILE A 533 -12.75 -22.75 0.00
CA ILE A 533 -13.30 -22.35 -1.30
C ILE A 533 -12.16 -21.91 -2.25
N ILE A 534 -11.06 -21.36 -1.71
CA ILE A 534 -9.83 -21.05 -2.46
C ILE A 534 -9.08 -22.33 -2.86
N LYS A 535 -9.24 -23.44 -2.12
CA LYS A 535 -8.64 -24.75 -2.47
C LYS A 535 -9.20 -25.34 -3.77
N ASN A 536 -10.39 -24.91 -4.21
CA ASN A 536 -11.03 -25.38 -5.44
C ASN A 536 -10.92 -24.40 -6.61
N ILE A 537 -10.23 -23.26 -6.43
CA ILE A 537 -9.85 -22.41 -7.55
C ILE A 537 -8.62 -23.05 -8.18
N ALA A 538 -8.81 -23.87 -9.21
CA ALA A 538 -7.70 -24.31 -10.04
C ALA A 538 -6.94 -23.08 -10.54
N PRO A 539 -5.60 -23.07 -10.51
CA PRO A 539 -4.84 -22.00 -11.14
C PRO A 539 -5.22 -21.94 -12.62
N LEU A 540 -5.27 -20.72 -13.16
CA LEU A 540 -5.08 -20.54 -14.60
C LEU A 540 -3.88 -21.39 -15.00
N PRO A 541 -3.91 -22.11 -16.14
CA PRO A 541 -2.65 -22.54 -16.71
C PRO A 541 -1.78 -21.29 -16.83
N THR A 542 -0.61 -21.32 -16.20
CA THR A 542 0.51 -20.43 -16.44
C THR A 542 0.99 -20.64 -17.88
N VAL A 543 0.10 -20.42 -18.85
CA VAL A 543 0.49 -20.15 -20.21
C VAL A 543 0.92 -18.71 -20.16
N GLY A 544 2.24 -18.50 -20.20
CA GLY A 544 2.76 -17.21 -20.61
C GLY A 544 1.96 -16.77 -21.82
N TYR A 545 1.24 -15.65 -21.68
CA TYR A 545 0.76 -14.88 -22.83
C TYR A 545 2.00 -14.27 -23.51
N THR A 546 2.85 -15.15 -24.02
CA THR A 546 3.96 -14.90 -24.91
C THR A 546 3.55 -15.38 -26.28
N ARG A 547 3.42 -14.42 -27.19
CA ARG A 547 3.48 -14.51 -28.66
C ARG A 547 2.31 -15.05 -29.48
N GLU A 548 1.47 -15.99 -29.05
CA GLU A 548 0.52 -16.59 -30.03
C GLU A 548 -0.76 -15.80 -30.29
N LEU A 549 -1.27 -15.01 -29.33
CA LEU A 549 -2.43 -14.11 -29.56
C LEU A 549 -2.06 -12.76 -30.21
N GLN A 550 -0.77 -12.49 -30.47
CA GLN A 550 -0.32 -11.32 -31.22
C GLN A 550 -0.14 -11.58 -32.73
N LEU A 551 -0.35 -12.82 -33.19
CA LEU A 551 -0.16 -13.18 -34.61
C LEU A 551 -1.44 -13.35 -35.42
N ASN A 552 -2.64 -13.22 -34.81
CA ASN A 552 -3.92 -13.33 -35.53
C ASN A 552 -4.89 -12.17 -35.28
N ILE A 553 -4.39 -10.95 -35.01
CA ILE A 553 -5.16 -9.71 -35.13
C ILE A 553 -4.39 -8.70 -35.99
#